data_AF-A0A2I2GC17-F1
#
_entry.id   AF-A0A2I2GC17-F1
#
_cell.length_a   1.000
_cell.length_b   1.000
_cell.length_c   1.000
_cell.angle_alpha   90.00
_cell.angle_beta   90.00
_cell.angle_gamma   90.00
#
_symmetry.space_group_name_H-M   'P 1'
#
loop_
_entity.id
_entity.type
_entity.pdbx_description
1 polymer ?
#
loop_
_entity_poly.entity_id
_entity_poly.type
_entity_poly.pdbx_seq_one_letter_code
_entity_poly.pdbx_strand_id
1 'polypeptide(L)' 'MDRVVNFYAKLPRGSAPEVKPTGLIGRYQARYFGKNPSAAPLAHAIGGILILGYSMEYYFHLRHHKNHPH' A
#
# COMPACT_ATOMS: atom_id res chain seq x y z
N MET A 1 16.12 45.00 5.39
CA MET A 1 16.56 43.84 6.19
C MET A 1 16.09 42.49 5.62
N ASP A 2 14.99 42.45 4.86
CA ASP A 2 14.44 41.20 4.30
C ASP A 2 15.38 40.41 3.39
N ARG A 3 16.25 41.09 2.65
CA ARG A 3 17.18 40.48 1.70
C ARG A 3 18.21 39.58 2.41
N VAL A 4 18.60 39.96 3.64
CA VAL A 4 19.56 39.20 4.46
C VAL A 4 18.88 37.99 5.09
N VAL A 5 17.65 38.14 5.59
CA VAL A 5 16.85 37.04 6.14
C VAL A 5 16.57 35.97 5.08
N ASN A 6 16.21 36.39 3.86
CA ASN A 6 15.97 35.48 2.74
C ASN A 6 17.24 34.73 2.30
N PHE A 7 18.41 35.36 2.38
CA PHE A 7 19.69 34.72 2.08
C PHE A 7 19.97 33.56 3.04
N TYR A 8 19.79 33.77 4.35
CA TYR A 8 20.00 32.71 5.34
C TYR A 8 18.90 31.65 5.35
N ALA A 9 17.67 32.00 4.96
CA ALA A 9 16.58 31.04 4.81
C ALA A 9 16.82 30.04 3.65
N LYS A 10 17.51 30.50 2.59
CA LYS A 10 17.77 29.73 1.37
C LYS A 10 19.13 29.04 1.32
N LEU A 11 19.95 29.19 2.36
CA LEU A 11 21.16 28.39 2.50
C LEU A 11 20.78 26.90 2.37
N PRO A 12 21.53 26.10 1.58
CA PRO A 12 21.24 24.68 1.41
C PRO A 12 21.31 24.00 2.78
N ARG A 13 20.14 23.78 3.38
CA ARG A 13 19.99 22.84 4.49
C ARG A 13 20.15 21.47 3.84
N GLY A 14 20.96 20.60 4.43
CA GLY A 14 21.18 19.25 3.90
C GLY A 14 19.87 18.53 3.57
N SER A 15 19.94 17.43 2.83
CA SER A 15 18.75 16.68 2.40
C SER A 15 17.75 16.50 3.54
N ALA A 16 16.48 16.85 3.29
CA ALA A 16 15.43 16.73 4.28
C ALA A 16 15.41 15.29 4.86
N PRO A 17 15.19 15.12 6.17
CA PRO A 17 15.17 13.81 6.78
C PRO A 17 14.08 12.94 6.13
N GLU A 18 14.39 11.66 5.96
CA GLU A 18 13.48 10.71 5.33
C GLU A 18 12.17 10.65 6.11
N VAL A 19 11.05 10.83 5.40
CA VAL A 19 9.72 10.87 6.02
C VAL A 19 9.44 9.50 6.62
N LYS A 20 9.40 9.43 7.95
CA LYS A 20 9.09 8.17 8.64
C LYS A 20 7.67 7.75 8.28
N PRO A 21 7.45 6.52 7.78
CA PRO A 21 6.12 6.06 7.44
C PRO A 21 5.24 5.99 8.68
N THR A 22 4.09 6.66 8.63
CA THR A 22 3.07 6.64 9.67
C THR A 22 1.81 5.91 9.20
N GLY A 23 1.04 5.38 10.14
CA GLY A 23 -0.16 4.59 9.84
C GLY A 23 0.13 3.23 9.20
N LEU A 24 -0.93 2.42 9.02
CA LEU A 24 -0.83 1.08 8.45
C LEU A 24 -0.44 1.12 6.96
N ILE A 25 -1.07 2.01 6.20
CA ILE A 25 -0.80 2.17 4.76
C ILE A 25 0.63 2.68 4.53
N GLY A 26 1.07 3.69 5.27
CA GLY A 26 2.42 4.24 5.12
C GLY A 26 3.51 3.20 5.43
N ARG A 27 3.31 2.36 6.45
CA ARG A 27 4.22 1.25 6.75
C ARG A 27 4.25 0.20 5.65
N TYR A 28 3.10 -0.17 5.10
CA TYR A 28 3.02 -1.10 3.97
C TYR A 28 3.72 -0.52 2.73
N GLN A 29 3.46 0.75 2.41
CA GLN A 29 4.10 1.44 1.29
C GLN A 29 5.62 1.49 1.46
N ALA A 30 6.12 1.90 2.62
CA ALA A 30 7.56 1.94 2.87
C ALA A 30 8.23 0.55 2.78
N ARG A 31 7.53 -0.51 3.17
CA ARG A 31 8.05 -1.88 3.13
C ARG A 31 8.17 -2.44 1.71
N TYR A 32 7.23 -2.12 0.82
CA TYR A 32 7.15 -2.78 -0.49
C TYR A 32 7.43 -1.87 -1.70
N PHE A 33 7.30 -0.56 -1.53
CA PHE A 33 7.50 0.45 -2.57
C PHE A 33 8.58 1.48 -2.21
N GLY A 34 9.27 1.30 -1.08
CA GLY A 34 10.34 2.17 -0.63
C GLY A 34 11.66 1.92 -1.38
N LYS A 35 12.78 2.08 -0.65
CA LYS A 35 14.14 2.00 -1.19
C LYS A 35 14.47 0.68 -1.92
N ASN A 36 13.81 -0.42 -1.54
CA ASN A 36 13.95 -1.73 -2.18
C ASN A 36 12.56 -2.19 -2.67
N PRO A 37 12.15 -1.80 -3.89
CA PRO A 37 10.85 -2.19 -4.42
C PRO A 37 10.78 -3.71 -4.61
N SER A 38 9.65 -4.30 -4.26
CA SER A 38 9.40 -5.75 -4.35
C SER A 38 8.13 -6.02 -5.15
N ALA A 39 8.07 -7.18 -5.82
CA ALA A 39 6.86 -7.67 -6.50
C ALA A 39 5.79 -8.21 -5.52
N ALA A 40 6.07 -8.25 -4.21
CA ALA A 40 5.14 -8.74 -3.20
C ALA A 40 3.73 -8.09 -3.23
N PRO A 41 3.56 -6.77 -3.51
CA PRO A 41 2.23 -6.18 -3.65
C PRO A 41 1.40 -6.80 -4.77
N LEU A 42 2.02 -7.22 -5.87
CA LEU A 42 1.33 -7.94 -6.95
C LEU A 42 0.85 -9.30 -6.45
N ALA A 43 1.70 -10.03 -5.72
CA ALA A 43 1.31 -11.30 -5.11
C ALA A 43 0.17 -11.13 -4.08
N HIS A 44 0.21 -10.09 -3.25
CA HIS A 44 -0.89 -9.79 -2.33
C HIS A 44 -2.19 -9.46 -3.05
N ALA A 45 -2.13 -8.70 -4.15
CA ALA A 45 -3.31 -8.39 -4.95
C ALA A 45 -3.92 -9.65 -5.58
N ILE A 46 -3.09 -10.50 -6.20
CA ILE A 46 -3.52 -11.79 -6.76
C ILE A 46 -4.14 -12.66 -5.67
N GLY A 47 -3.45 -12.82 -4.53
CA GLY A 47 -3.96 -13.60 -3.39
C GLY A 47 -5.29 -13.05 -2.86
N GLY A 48 -5.42 -11.73 -2.74
CA GLY A 48 -6.66 -11.08 -2.33
C GLY A 48 -7.81 -11.36 -3.29
N ILE A 49 -7.57 -11.27 -4.61
CA ILE A 49 -8.59 -11.58 -5.63
C ILE A 49 -9.00 -13.04 -5.58
N LEU A 50 -8.06 -13.98 -5.43
CA LEU A 50 -8.38 -15.41 -5.36
C LEU A 50 -9.21 -15.75 -4.12
N ILE A 51 -8.85 -15.21 -2.96
CA ILE A 51 -9.58 -15.43 -1.71
C ILE A 51 -10.99 -14.84 -1.82
N LEU A 52 -11.09 -13.59 -2.27
CA LEU A 52 -12.37 -12.92 -2.46
C LEU A 52 -13.24 -13.70 -3.47
N GLY A 53 -12.67 -14.03 -4.63
CA GLY A 53 -13.34 -14.80 -5.69
C GLY A 53 -13.88 -16.14 -5.19
N TYR A 54 -13.04 -16.91 -4.50
CA TYR A 54 -13.46 -18.18 -3.92
C TYR A 54 -14.54 -18.01 -2.85
N SER A 55 -14.42 -17.01 -1.98
CA SER A 55 -15.44 -16.76 -0.96
C SER A 55 -16.80 -16.38 -1.57
N MET A 56 -16.81 -15.57 -2.64
CA MET A 56 -18.02 -15.23 -3.38
C MET A 56 -18.63 -16.47 -4.05
N GLU A 57 -17.80 -17.23 -4.76
CA GLU A 57 -18.22 -18.45 -5.44
C GLU A 57 -18.78 -19.48 -4.44
N TYR A 58 -18.14 -19.61 -3.28
CA TYR A 58 -18.64 -20.45 -2.20
C TYR A 58 -20.01 -19.98 -1.67
N TYR A 59 -20.14 -18.68 -1.40
CA TYR A 59 -21.35 -18.12 -0.82
C TYR A 59 -22.55 -18.17 -1.77
N PHE A 60 -22.34 -17.82 -3.05
CA PHE A 60 -23.41 -17.73 -4.04
C PHE A 60 -23.72 -19.07 -4.70
N HIS A 61 -22.71 -19.85 -5.10
CA HIS A 61 -22.90 -21.08 -5.85
C HIS A 61 -22.70 -22.33 -4.99
N LEU A 62 -21.49 -22.59 -4.49
CA LEU A 62 -21.15 -23.93 -3.96
C LEU A 62 -21.92 -24.30 -2.69
N ARG A 63 -22.31 -23.33 -1.85
CA ARG A 63 -23.08 -23.61 -0.62
C ARG A 63 -24.48 -24.16 -0.91
N HIS A 64 -25.09 -23.79 -2.03
CA HIS A 64 -26.44 -24.22 -2.40
C HIS A 64 -26.47 -25.48 -3.27
N HIS A 65 -25.30 -25.92 -3.74
CA HIS A 65 -25.13 -27.00 -4.71
C HIS A 65 -25.59 -28.40 -4.22
N LYS A 66 -25.80 -28.58 -2.91
CA LYS A 66 -26.34 -29.83 -2.33
C LYS A 66 -27.85 -29.78 -2.04
N ASN A 67 -28.46 -28.59 -1.98
CA ASN A 67 -29.84 -28.42 -1.50
C ASN A 67 -30.85 -28.15 -2.63
N HIS A 68 -30.39 -28.03 -3.88
CA HIS A 68 -31.26 -27.99 -5.06
C HIS A 68 -30.57 -28.78 -6.20
N PRO A 69 -31.15 -29.88 -6.70
CA PRO A 69 -30.79 -30.38 -8.02
C PRO A 69 -31.24 -29.32 -9.04
N HIS A 70 -30.38 -29.06 -10.03
CA HIS A 70 -30.68 -28.16 -11.16
C HIS A 70 -31.94 -28.59 -11.90
#